data_AF-A0A0F8Y822-F1
#
_entry.id   AF-A0A0F8Y822-F1
#
_cell.length_a   1.000
_cell.length_b   1.000
_cell.length_c   1.000
_cell.angle_alpha   90.00
_cell.angle_beta   90.00
_cell.angle_gamma   90.00
#
_symmetry.space_group_name_H-M   'P 1'
#
loop_
_entity.id
_entity.type
_entity.pdbx_description
1 polymer ?
#
loop_
_entity_poly.entity_id
_entity_poly.type
_entity_poly.pdbx_seq_one_letter_code
_entity_poly.pdbx_strand_id
1 'polypeptide(L)' 'MTQHIYTTYNHHGSEVKVRADLKGLHREHCLCFECHIFAPGSSDDCPIAAAIYSNCVKFNVVTPVWECPKFMQGPLRS' A
#
# COMPACT_ATOMS: atom_id res chain seq x y z
N MET A 1 14.91 -4.67 23.39
CA MET A 1 15.34 -4.51 21.99
C MET A 1 14.72 -5.65 21.20
N THR A 2 13.69 -5.39 20.40
CA THR A 2 13.09 -6.40 19.53
C THR A 2 13.96 -6.54 18.28
N GLN A 3 14.59 -7.70 18.10
CA GLN A 3 15.22 -8.04 16.82
C GLN A 3 14.11 -8.26 15.80
N HIS A 4 14.07 -7.44 14.76
CA HIS A 4 13.14 -7.66 13.65
C HIS A 4 13.73 -8.67 12.68
N ILE A 5 12.98 -9.75 12.42
CA ILE A 5 13.27 -10.68 11.34
C ILE A 5 12.88 -10.00 10.02
N TYR A 6 13.75 -10.08 9.02
CA TYR A 6 13.47 -9.57 7.68
C TYR A 6 13.31 -10.73 6.71
N THR A 7 12.41 -10.59 5.75
CA THR A 7 12.23 -11.53 4.63
C THR A 7 12.40 -10.80 3.31
N THR A 8 12.83 -11.55 2.31
CA THR A 8 13.02 -11.07 0.93
C THR A 8 11.95 -11.67 0.03
N TYR A 9 11.46 -10.91 -0.97
CA TYR A 9 10.54 -11.43 -2.00
C TYR A 9 10.63 -10.59 -3.29
N ASN A 10 10.07 -11.11 -4.39
CA ASN A 10 9.99 -10.38 -5.65
C ASN A 10 8.78 -9.44 -5.67
N HIS A 11 9.01 -8.17 -6.00
CA HIS A 11 7.99 -7.15 -6.15
C HIS A 11 8.27 -6.35 -7.43
N HIS A 12 7.33 -6.37 -8.38
CA HIS A 12 7.48 -5.77 -9.72
C HIS A 12 8.78 -6.16 -10.45
N GLY A 13 9.21 -7.42 -10.30
CA GLY A 13 10.41 -7.95 -10.94
C GLY A 13 11.70 -7.69 -10.17
N SER A 14 11.67 -6.89 -9.11
CA SER A 14 12.82 -6.57 -8.27
C SER A 14 12.80 -7.30 -6.93
N GLU A 15 13.98 -7.63 -6.41
CA GLU A 15 14.12 -8.17 -5.08
C GLU A 15 14.00 -7.06 -4.03
N VAL A 16 13.07 -7.21 -3.08
CA VAL A 16 12.85 -6.26 -1.99
C VAL A 16 12.94 -6.95 -0.64
N LYS A 17 13.37 -6.22 0.38
CA LYS A 17 13.46 -6.69 1.77
C LYS A 17 12.43 -5.98 2.63
N VAL A 18 11.69 -6.72 3.43
CA VAL A 18 10.67 -6.19 4.33
C VAL A 18 10.81 -6.84 5.71
N ARG A 19 10.36 -6.15 6.75
CA ARG A 19 10.12 -6.79 8.04
C ARG A 19 9.15 -7.95 7.85
N ALA A 20 9.51 -9.13 8.34
CA ALA A 20 8.76 -10.36 8.12
C ALA A 20 7.32 -10.26 8.65
N ASP A 21 7.13 -9.56 9.78
CA ASP A 21 5.82 -9.33 10.39
C ASP A 21 4.95 -8.32 9.64
N LEU A 22 5.49 -7.57 8.67
CA LEU A 22 4.75 -6.58 7.88
C LEU A 22 4.51 -7.01 6.43
N LYS A 23 5.06 -8.15 6.00
CA LYS A 23 4.93 -8.59 4.62
C LYS A 23 3.46 -8.84 4.27
N GLY A 24 2.94 -8.08 3.31
CA GLY A 24 1.55 -8.21 2.83
C GLY A 24 0.53 -7.36 3.59
N LEU A 25 0.83 -6.92 4.82
CA LEU A 25 -0.13 -6.21 5.68
C LEU A 25 -0.44 -4.77 5.24
N HIS A 26 0.22 -4.25 4.20
CA HIS A 26 -0.10 -2.93 3.66
C HIS A 26 -1.57 -2.76 3.27
N ARG A 27 -2.27 -3.84 2.88
CA ARG A 27 -3.70 -3.80 2.57
C ARG A 27 -4.58 -3.59 3.80
N GLU A 28 -4.14 -4.12 4.94
CA GLU A 28 -4.84 -4.02 6.23
C GLU A 28 -4.54 -2.71 6.97
N HIS A 29 -3.47 -2.01 6.57
CA HIS A 29 -2.97 -0.85 7.29
C HIS A 29 -3.07 0.47 6.51
N CYS A 30 -3.24 0.39 5.19
CA CYS A 30 -3.31 1.58 4.35
C CYS A 30 -4.75 2.09 4.29
N LEU A 31 -4.97 3.35 4.67
CA LEU A 31 -6.26 4.03 4.60
C LEU A 31 -6.92 3.96 3.21
N CYS A 32 -6.14 3.78 2.12
CA CYS A 32 -6.72 3.62 0.79
C CYS A 32 -7.67 2.41 0.72
N PHE A 33 -7.33 1.27 1.34
CA PHE A 33 -8.19 0.06 1.29
C PHE A 33 -9.48 0.20 2.13
N GLU A 34 -9.52 1.19 3.02
CA GLU A 34 -10.70 1.56 3.81
C GLU A 34 -11.44 2.77 3.22
N CYS A 35 -10.97 3.32 2.10
CA CYS A 35 -11.49 4.57 1.54
C CYS A 35 -12.59 4.29 0.51
N HIS A 36 -13.69 5.04 0.60
CA HIS A 36 -14.82 4.95 -0.33
C HIS A 36 -14.41 5.24 -1.77
N ILE A 37 -13.55 6.24 -1.98
CA ILE A 37 -13.11 6.70 -3.32
C ILE A 37 -11.92 5.93 -3.88
N PHE A 38 -11.44 4.89 -3.19
CA PHE A 38 -10.41 4.03 -3.76
C PHE A 38 -11.03 3.10 -4.81
N ALA A 39 -10.66 3.28 -6.06
CA ALA A 39 -11.21 2.56 -7.21
C ALA A 39 -10.07 2.16 -8.18
N PRO A 40 -9.16 1.27 -7.75
CA PRO A 40 -7.96 0.94 -8.51
C PRO A 40 -8.31 0.40 -9.90
N GLY A 41 -7.68 0.97 -10.93
CA GLY A 41 -7.91 0.60 -12.34
C GLY A 41 -9.11 1.30 -13.00
N SER A 42 -9.86 2.12 -12.27
CA SER A 42 -10.89 3.01 -12.82
C SER A 42 -10.30 4.34 -13.30
N SER A 43 -10.96 5.00 -14.25
CA SER A 43 -10.66 6.40 -14.59
C SER A 43 -10.95 7.36 -13.43
N ASP A 44 -11.83 6.95 -12.51
CA ASP A 44 -12.27 7.73 -11.35
C ASP A 44 -11.50 7.37 -10.06
N ASP A 45 -10.34 6.70 -10.19
CA ASP A 45 -9.53 6.34 -9.03
C ASP A 45 -9.02 7.58 -8.27
N CYS A 46 -8.82 7.41 -6.96
CA CYS A 46 -8.28 8.45 -6.11
C CYS A 46 -6.88 8.89 -6.62
N PRO A 47 -6.66 10.18 -6.94
CA PRO A 47 -5.40 10.64 -7.52
C PRO A 47 -4.20 10.44 -6.58
N ILE A 48 -4.42 10.46 -5.25
CA ILE A 48 -3.38 10.17 -4.26
C ILE A 48 -2.99 8.68 -4.32
N ALA A 49 -3.97 7.78 -4.34
CA ALA A 49 -3.73 6.34 -4.44
C ALA A 49 -3.03 5.98 -5.75
N ALA A 50 -3.46 6.58 -6.87
CA ALA A 50 -2.83 6.41 -8.18
C ALA A 50 -1.37 6.89 -8.19
N ALA A 51 -1.07 8.05 -7.60
CA ALA A 51 0.30 8.55 -7.49
C ALA A 51 1.19 7.65 -6.63
N ILE A 52 0.64 7.12 -5.53
CA ILE A 52 1.35 6.17 -4.66
C ILE A 52 1.61 4.85 -5.39
N TYR A 53 0.63 4.33 -6.12
CA TYR A 53 0.81 3.14 -6.95
C TYR A 53 1.83 3.37 -8.06
N SER A 54 1.85 4.56 -8.67
CA SER A 54 2.89 4.94 -9.63
C SER A 54 4.29 4.87 -9.01
N ASN A 55 4.47 5.36 -7.79
CA ASN A 55 5.73 5.24 -7.05
C ASN A 55 6.06 3.79 -6.68
N CYS A 56 5.05 2.98 -6.33
CA CYS A 56 5.20 1.56 -6.04
C CYS A 56 5.84 0.81 -7.21
N VAL A 57 5.31 1.01 -8.41
CA VAL A 57 5.85 0.42 -9.64
C VAL A 57 7.19 1.04 -10.03
N LYS A 58 7.33 2.37 -9.94
CA LYS A 58 8.54 3.09 -10.37
C LYS A 58 9.77 2.76 -9.53
N PHE A 59 9.59 2.63 -8.22
CA PHE A 59 10.69 2.48 -7.27
C PHE A 59 10.75 1.11 -6.59
N ASN A 60 9.82 0.20 -6.89
CA ASN A 60 9.69 -1.10 -6.25
C ASN A 60 9.53 -0.98 -4.73
N VAL A 61 8.65 -0.09 -4.27
CA VAL A 61 8.39 0.18 -2.84
C VAL A 61 6.93 -0.03 -2.48
N VAL A 62 6.66 -0.49 -1.26
CA VAL A 62 5.29 -0.58 -0.72
C VAL A 62 5.14 0.47 0.37
N THR A 63 4.22 1.42 0.18
CA THR A 63 3.99 2.52 1.12
C THR A 63 2.53 2.58 1.57
N PRO A 64 2.21 2.12 2.80
CA PRO A 64 0.89 2.33 3.36
C PRO A 64 0.65 3.81 3.67
N VAL A 65 -0.59 4.25 3.43
CA VAL A 65 -1.06 5.60 3.76
C VAL A 65 -1.67 5.56 5.16
N TRP A 66 -1.03 6.22 6.11
CA TRP A 66 -1.52 6.34 7.47
C TRP A 66 -2.39 7.58 7.70
N GLU A 67 -2.20 8.62 6.88
CA GLU A 67 -2.91 9.90 6.98
C GLU A 67 -3.24 10.38 5.57
N CYS A 68 -4.47 10.84 5.34
CA CYS A 68 -4.89 11.33 4.03
C CYS A 68 -5.98 12.41 4.16
N PRO A 69 -5.80 13.60 3.55
CA PRO A 69 -6.78 14.69 3.61
C PRO A 69 -8.06 14.44 2.79
N LYS A 70 -8.09 13.33 2.02
CA LYS A 70 -9.22 12.92 1.19
C LYS A 70 -9.87 11.62 1.67
N PHE A 71 -9.43 11.10 2.82
CA PHE A 71 -9.99 9.87 3.36
C PHE A 71 -11.48 10.06 3.67
N MET A 72 -12.28 9.16 3.13
CA MET A 72 -13.70 9.03 3.43
C MET A 72 -13.95 7.55 3.74
N GLN A 73 -14.34 7.25 4.97
CA GLN A 73 -14.54 5.88 5.40
C GLN A 73 -15.55 5.17 4.48
N GLY A 74 -15.10 4.05 3.91
CA GLY A 74 -15.89 3.17 3.06
C GLY A 74 -16.05 1.79 3.69
N PRO A 75 -16.71 0.85 2.99
CA PRO A 75 -16.71 -0.54 3.40
C PRO A 75 -15.28 -1.11 3.32
N LEU A 76 -14.92 -2.00 4.25
CA LEU A 76 -13.64 -2.72 4.21
C LEU A 76 -13.52 -3.50 2.89
N ARG A 77 -12.47 -3.23 2.11
CA ARG A 77 -12.20 -3.92 0.84
C ARG A 77 -11.21 -5.07 1.10
N SER A 78 -11.62 -6.30 0.79
CA SER A 78 -10.79 -7.53 0.86
C SER A 78 -9.77 -7.62 -0.27
#